data_AF-A0A926JMN7-F1
#
_entry.id   AF-A0A926JMN7-F1
#
_cell.length_a   1.000
_cell.length_b   1.000
_cell.length_c   1.000
_cell.angle_alpha   90.00
_cell.angle_beta   90.00
_cell.angle_gamma   90.00
#
_symmetry.space_group_name_H-M   'P 1'
#
loop_
_entity.id
_entity.type
_entity.pdbx_description
1 polymer ?
#
loop_
_entity_poly.entity_id
_entity_poly.type
_entity_poly.pdbx_seq_one_letter_code
_entity_poly.pdbx_strand_id
1 'polypeptide(L)'
;MSTSTLPDGHVVTRLTIGCDRFGCLRESTGLYTVPRSMLRPDCYAIHRAVITQHRGWQHNDLGDDLCPDHREDTPANAPTEVTL
;
A
#
# COMPACT_ATOMS: atom_id res chain seq x y z
N MET A 1 -18.21 -7.36 -8.21
CA MET A 1 -17.87 -5.99 -7.77
C MET A 1 -18.39 -5.04 -8.84
N SER A 2 -19.26 -4.08 -8.49
CA SER A 2 -19.89 -3.17 -9.44
C SER A 2 -18.96 -2.00 -9.75
N THR A 3 -18.35 -1.98 -10.94
CA THR A 3 -17.62 -0.83 -11.46
C THR A 3 -18.62 0.16 -12.04
N SER A 4 -18.80 1.30 -11.37
CA SER A 4 -19.52 2.44 -11.97
C SER A 4 -18.57 3.14 -12.94
N THR A 5 -18.88 3.05 -14.23
CA THR A 5 -18.16 3.78 -15.27
C THR A 5 -18.72 5.19 -15.34
N LEU A 6 -17.85 6.19 -15.25
CA LEU A 6 -18.21 7.59 -15.42
C LEU A 6 -18.31 7.92 -16.92
N PRO A 7 -19.19 8.87 -17.32
CA PRO A 7 -19.46 9.18 -18.72
C PRO A 7 -18.23 9.67 -19.51
N ASP A 8 -17.18 10.10 -18.83
CA ASP A 8 -15.91 10.59 -19.37
C ASP A 8 -14.85 9.50 -19.59
N GLY A 9 -15.22 8.22 -19.48
CA GLY A 9 -14.32 7.08 -19.76
C GLY A 9 -13.46 6.66 -18.57
N HIS A 10 -13.73 7.19 -17.38
CA HIS A 10 -13.09 6.79 -16.13
C HIS A 10 -13.90 5.74 -15.38
N VAL A 11 -13.23 4.99 -14.51
CA VAL A 11 -13.84 3.99 -13.62
C VAL A 11 -13.38 4.23 -12.19
N VAL A 12 -14.30 4.09 -11.24
CA VAL A 12 -13.95 4.08 -9.82
C VAL A 12 -13.38 2.70 -9.47
N THR A 13 -12.11 2.68 -9.07
CA THR A 13 -11.36 1.48 -8.73
C THR A 13 -10.98 1.49 -7.26
N ARG A 14 -11.32 0.40 -6.56
CA ARG A 14 -10.84 0.13 -5.20
C ARG A 14 -9.52 -0.60 -5.26
N LEU A 15 -8.52 -0.08 -4.58
CA LEU A 15 -7.18 -0.69 -4.49
C LEU A 15 -6.85 -0.94 -3.03
N THR A 16 -6.29 -2.11 -2.75
CA THR A 16 -5.77 -2.48 -1.44
C THR A 16 -4.33 -2.94 -1.58
N ILE A 17 -3.43 -2.33 -0.81
CA ILE A 17 -2.05 -2.77 -0.63
C ILE A 17 -1.92 -3.33 0.79
N GLY A 18 -1.29 -4.49 0.91
CA GLY A 18 -1.09 -5.20 2.16
C GLY A 18 0.39 -5.28 2.54
N CYS A 19 0.67 -5.14 3.83
CA CYS A 19 1.94 -5.49 4.45
C CYS A 19 1.69 -6.73 5.31
N ASP A 20 2.33 -7.85 4.98
CA ASP A 20 2.32 -9.07 5.78
C ASP A 20 3.75 -9.35 6.25
N ARG A 21 4.12 -8.71 7.36
CA ARG A 21 5.40 -8.93 8.03
C ARG A 21 5.14 -9.37 9.46
N PHE A 22 5.94 -10.33 9.94
CA PHE A 22 5.87 -10.83 11.32
C PHE A 22 4.47 -11.35 11.74
N GLY A 23 3.67 -11.84 10.78
CA GLY A 23 2.31 -12.34 11.02
C GLY A 23 1.29 -11.24 11.35
N CYS A 24 1.65 -9.98 11.16
CA CYS A 24 0.77 -8.84 11.38
C CYS A 24 0.35 -8.26 10.02
N LEU A 25 -0.87 -8.60 9.59
CA LEU A 25 -1.46 -8.06 8.37
C LEU A 25 -1.89 -6.61 8.59
N ARG A 26 -1.30 -5.69 7.84
CA ARG A 26 -1.77 -4.30 7.71
C ARG A 26 -2.21 -4.06 6.29
N GLU A 27 -3.33 -3.39 6.11
CA GLU A 27 -3.85 -3.05 4.80
C GLU A 27 -4.07 -1.54 4.70
N SER A 28 -3.78 -0.99 3.53
CA SER A 28 -4.27 0.32 3.12
C SER A 28 -5.18 0.15 1.93
N THR A 29 -6.39 0.69 2.03
CA THR A 29 -7.36 0.72 0.94
C THR A 29 -7.65 2.16 0.52
N GLY A 30 -7.74 2.38 -0.79
CA GLY A 30 -8.16 3.65 -1.39
C GLY A 30 -9.17 3.43 -2.52
N LEU A 31 -9.92 4.50 -2.84
CA LEU A 31 -10.79 4.58 -4.01
C LEU A 31 -10.22 5.64 -4.95
N TYR A 32 -10.08 5.28 -6.22
CA TYR A 32 -9.45 6.12 -7.24
C TYR A 32 -10.33 6.15 -8.48
N THR A 33 -10.50 7.34 -9.05
CA THR A 33 -11.06 7.50 -10.38
C THR A 33 -9.92 7.46 -11.37
N VAL A 34 -9.85 6.39 -12.19
CA VAL A 34 -8.76 6.16 -13.15
C VAL A 34 -9.31 5.95 -14.56
N PRO A 35 -8.56 6.28 -15.62
CA PRO A 35 -8.97 6.00 -16.99
C PRO A 35 -9.23 4.50 -17.16
N ARG A 36 -10.27 4.11 -17.90
CA ARG A 36 -10.58 2.69 -18.14
C ARG A 36 -9.45 1.94 -18.86
N SER A 37 -8.63 2.65 -19.63
CA SER A 37 -7.47 2.08 -20.34
C SER A 37 -6.24 1.88 -19.45
N MET A 38 -6.24 2.41 -18.22
CA MET A 38 -5.10 2.28 -17.31
C MET A 38 -4.95 0.83 -16.84
N LEU A 39 -3.72 0.32 -16.85
CA LEU A 39 -3.44 -1.04 -16.44
C LEU A 39 -3.45 -1.14 -14.91
N ARG A 40 -3.83 -2.32 -14.39
CA ARG A 40 -3.84 -2.56 -12.93
C ARG A 40 -2.51 -2.22 -12.24
N PRO A 41 -1.32 -2.55 -12.78
CA PRO A 41 -0.05 -2.18 -12.15
C PRO A 41 0.12 -0.68 -11.96
N ASP A 42 -0.29 0.14 -12.94
CA ASP A 42 -0.23 1.60 -12.87
C ASP A 42 -1.18 2.14 -11.80
N CYS A 43 -2.38 1.56 -11.69
CA CYS A 43 -3.31 1.87 -10.61
C CYS A 43 -2.68 1.61 -9.23
N TYR A 44 -2.04 0.44 -9.05
CA TYR A 44 -1.34 0.13 -7.80
C TYR A 44 -0.16 1.06 -7.53
N ALA A 45 0.59 1.46 -8.57
CA ALA A 45 1.68 2.43 -8.43
C ALA A 45 1.18 3.78 -7.93
N ILE A 46 0.00 4.24 -8.38
CA ILE A 46 -0.65 5.44 -7.83
C ILE A 46 -0.98 5.26 -6.35
N HIS A 47 -1.63 4.15 -5.98
CA HIS A 47 -1.98 3.91 -4.57
C HIS A 47 -0.72 3.86 -3.70
N ARG A 48 0.32 3.16 -4.17
CA ARG A 48 1.63 3.05 -3.52
C ARG A 48 2.26 4.41 -3.30
N ALA A 49 2.34 5.24 -4.34
CA ALA A 49 2.87 6.60 -4.22
C ALA A 49 2.14 7.42 -3.14
N VAL A 50 0.80 7.33 -3.09
CA VAL A 50 -0.01 8.03 -2.08
C VAL A 50 0.31 7.56 -0.67
N ILE A 51 0.38 6.25 -0.43
CA ILE A 51 0.64 5.72 0.92
C ILE A 51 2.08 5.95 1.36
N THR A 52 3.03 5.92 0.43
CA THR A 52 4.44 6.25 0.72
C THR A 52 4.61 7.72 1.08
N GLN A 53 4.02 8.61 0.28
CA GLN A 53 4.17 10.05 0.46
C GLN A 53 3.41 10.60 1.67
N HIS A 54 2.23 10.05 1.98
CA HIS A 54 1.32 10.67 2.96
C HIS A 54 1.00 9.82 4.17
N ARG A 55 1.26 8.51 4.13
CA ARG A 55 0.90 7.58 5.20
C ARG A 55 2.09 6.86 5.82
N GLY A 56 3.32 7.23 5.44
CA GLY A 56 4.55 6.68 5.99
C GLY A 56 4.81 5.22 5.62
N TRP A 57 4.14 4.71 4.58
CA TRP A 57 4.48 3.39 4.04
C TRP A 57 5.82 3.45 3.30
N GLN A 58 6.50 2.32 3.22
CA GLN A 58 7.74 2.17 2.46
C GLN A 58 7.51 1.15 1.35
N HIS A 59 8.06 1.40 0.16
CA HIS A 59 8.23 0.38 -0.87
C HIS A 59 9.72 0.11 -1.02
N ASN A 60 10.15 -1.14 -0.93
CA ASN A 60 11.57 -1.50 -1.01
C ASN A 60 11.93 -2.10 -2.38
N ASP A 61 13.22 -2.33 -2.61
CA ASP A 61 13.76 -2.87 -3.87
C ASP A 61 13.37 -4.34 -4.12
N LEU A 62 12.87 -5.03 -3.09
CA LEU A 62 12.35 -6.40 -3.21
C LEU A 62 10.90 -6.42 -3.74
N GLY A 63 10.27 -5.26 -3.85
CA GLY A 63 8.88 -5.12 -4.28
C GLY A 63 7.87 -5.21 -3.14
N ASP A 64 8.31 -5.21 -1.88
CA ASP A 64 7.44 -5.24 -0.71
C ASP A 64 6.84 -3.87 -0.43
N ASP A 65 5.60 -3.85 0.06
CA ASP A 65 4.95 -2.67 0.61
C ASP A 65 4.87 -2.82 2.14
N LEU A 66 5.63 -1.99 2.85
CA LEU A 66 5.77 -2.05 4.30
C LEU A 66 4.97 -0.91 4.96
N CYS A 67 4.12 -1.26 5.92
CA CYS A 67 3.41 -0.26 6.71
C CYS A 67 4.37 0.46 7.67
N PRO A 68 3.98 1.61 8.26
CA PRO A 68 4.82 2.37 9.18
C PRO A 68 5.37 1.57 10.37
N ASP A 69 4.62 0.56 10.82
CA ASP A 69 5.02 -0.33 11.92
C ASP A 69 6.08 -1.39 11.51
N HIS A 70 6.28 -1.62 10.20
CA HIS A 70 7.10 -2.71 9.66
C HIS A 70 8.13 -2.26 8.63
N ARG A 71 8.27 -0.96 8.37
CA ARG A 71 9.34 -0.39 7.52
C ARG A 71 10.72 -0.83 8.02
N GLU A 72 11.69 -0.89 7.12
CA GLU A 72 13.01 -1.50 7.38
C GLU A 72 13.81 -0.78 8.47
N ASP A 73 13.56 0.51 8.67
CA ASP A 73 14.13 1.34 9.74
C ASP A 73 13.40 1.20 11.08
N THR A 74 12.30 0.45 11.14
CA THR A 74 11.64 0.12 12.41
C THR A 74 12.29 -1.13 12.99
N PRO A 75 12.90 -1.05 14.19
CA PRO A 75 13.48 -2.23 14.82
C PRO A 75 12.37 -3.27 15.00
N ALA A 76 12.47 -4.36 14.25
CA ALA A 76 11.55 -5.47 14.30
C ALA A 76 11.69 -6.14 15.67
N ASN A 77 10.93 -5.70 16.68
CA ASN A 77 11.03 -6.23 18.04
C ASN A 77 12.49 -6.55 18.40
N ALA A 78 13.36 -5.53 18.47
CA ALA A 78 14.67 -5.77 19.05
C ALA A 78 14.40 -6.42 20.41
N PRO A 79 14.93 -7.64 20.70
CA PRO A 79 14.78 -8.19 22.03
C PRO A 79 15.30 -7.12 22.96
N THR A 80 14.49 -6.73 23.95
CA THR A 80 14.98 -5.91 25.05
C THR A 80 16.07 -6.73 25.70
N GLU A 81 17.33 -6.55 25.30
CA GLU A 81 18.46 -6.97 26.12
C GLU A 81 18.38 -6.09 27.37
N VAL A 82 17.65 -6.59 28.36
CA VAL A 82 17.80 -6.18 29.75
C VAL A 82 19.15 -6.72 30.17
N THR A 83 20.19 -5.91 30.04
CA THR A 83 21.45 -6.16 30.71
C THR A 83 21.21 -5.96 32.21
N LEU A 84 21.32 -7.04 32.98
CA LEU A 84 21.37 -7.04 34.45
C LEU A 84 22.68 -6.39 34.94
#